data_AF-A0A7Y2ART8-F1
#
_entry.id   AF-A0A7Y2ART8-F1
#
_cell.length_a   1.000
_cell.length_b   1.000
_cell.length_c   1.000
_cell.angle_alpha   90.00
_cell.angle_beta   90.00
_cell.angle_gamma   90.00
#
_symmetry.space_group_name_H-M   'P 1'
#
loop_
_entity.id
_entity.type
_entity.pdbx_description
1 polymer ?
#
loop_
_entity_poly.entity_id
_entity_poly.type
_entity_poly.pdbx_seq_one_letter_code
_entity_poly.pdbx_strand_id
1 'polypeptide(L)' 'DIQYFLIDGSVDFSKSDTKSKPCKTYVIENSLDGKEAAMHVESCDSLVRVNEVKFIVR' A
#
# COMPACT_ATOMS: atom_id res chain seq x y z
N ASP A 1 -8.88 4.89 -9.13
CA ASP A 1 -8.00 3.70 -8.95
C ASP A 1 -7.08 3.82 -7.76
N ILE A 2 -6.02 4.65 -7.79
CA ILE A 2 -5.12 4.86 -6.63
C ILE A 2 -5.87 5.36 -5.39
N GLN A 3 -6.85 6.26 -5.55
CA GLN A 3 -7.68 6.74 -4.44
C GLN A 3 -8.43 5.61 -3.73
N TYR A 4 -8.85 4.58 -4.46
CA TYR A 4 -9.61 3.46 -3.90
C TYR A 4 -8.73 2.61 -2.98
N PHE A 5 -7.45 2.43 -3.32
CA PHE A 5 -6.47 1.85 -2.38
C PHE A 5 -6.37 2.66 -1.08
N LEU A 6 -6.28 3.98 -1.17
CA LEU A 6 -6.05 4.83 0.01
C LEU A 6 -7.29 4.97 0.90
N ILE A 7 -8.50 4.88 0.34
CA ILE A 7 -9.77 5.07 1.07
C ILE A 7 -10.33 3.72 1.55
N ASP A 8 -10.35 2.71 0.69
CA ASP A 8 -11.07 1.45 0.90
C ASP A 8 -10.14 0.22 0.93
N GLY A 9 -8.83 0.40 0.72
CA GLY A 9 -7.88 -0.69 0.71
C GLY A 9 -7.65 -1.31 2.08
N SER A 10 -7.39 -2.61 2.10
CA SER A 10 -7.03 -3.34 3.32
C SER A 10 -5.51 -3.26 3.52
N VAL A 11 -5.07 -2.89 4.73
CA VAL A 11 -3.64 -2.84 5.05
C VAL A 11 -3.17 -4.22 5.53
N ASP A 12 -2.19 -4.80 4.85
CA ASP A 12 -1.51 -6.01 5.30
C ASP A 12 -0.37 -5.62 6.25
N PHE A 13 -0.69 -5.55 7.56
CA PHE A 13 0.28 -5.23 8.59
C PHE A 13 1.40 -6.27 8.74
N SER A 14 1.20 -7.50 8.27
CA SER A 14 2.23 -8.55 8.33
C SER A 14 3.36 -8.31 7.33
N LYS A 15 3.07 -7.60 6.23
CA LYS A 15 4.02 -7.21 5.19
C LYS A 15 4.46 -5.75 5.27
N SER A 16 4.02 -5.04 6.30
CA SER A 16 4.27 -3.59 6.49
C SER A 16 5.28 -3.34 7.61
N ASP A 17 6.15 -2.35 7.43
CA ASP A 17 6.97 -1.82 8.53
C ASP A 17 6.33 -0.58 9.13
N THR A 18 5.66 -0.77 10.27
CA THR A 18 4.95 0.30 10.97
C THR A 18 5.76 0.99 12.06
N LYS A 19 6.99 0.52 12.31
CA LYS A 19 7.83 0.97 13.43
C LYS A 19 9.01 1.82 12.99
N SER A 20 9.49 1.64 11.76
CA SER A 20 10.58 2.45 11.21
C SER A 20 10.27 3.95 11.19
N LYS A 21 11.34 4.74 11.42
CA LYS A 21 11.33 6.19 11.40
C LYS A 21 12.51 6.69 10.56
N PRO A 22 12.35 7.81 9.82
CA PRO A 22 11.17 8.68 9.79
C PRO A 22 10.04 8.13 8.91
N CYS A 23 10.28 7.05 8.18
CA CYS A 23 9.34 6.51 7.22
C CYS A 23 8.87 5.11 7.62
N LYS A 24 7.56 4.92 7.54
CA LYS A 24 6.90 3.62 7.66
C LYS A 24 6.55 3.12 6.26
N THR A 25 6.54 1.81 6.07
CA THR A 25 6.09 1.21 4.81
C THR A 25 4.80 0.45 5.02
N TYR A 26 3.88 0.57 4.06
CA TYR A 26 2.59 -0.11 4.09
C TYR A 26 2.35 -0.86 2.78
N VAL A 27 1.81 -2.06 2.91
CA VAL A 27 1.24 -2.84 1.81
C VAL A 27 -0.26 -2.75 1.90
N ILE A 28 -0.88 -2.12 0.92
CA ILE A 28 -2.32 -1.89 0.85
C ILE A 28 -2.89 -2.73 -0.29
N GLU A 29 -3.81 -3.63 0.01
CA GLU A 29 -4.43 -4.52 -0.97
C GLU A 29 -5.82 -4.00 -1.35
N ASN A 30 -6.14 -4.04 -2.65
CA ASN A 30 -7.46 -3.73 -3.17
C ASN A 30 -7.69 -4.43 -4.51
N SER A 31 -8.92 -4.38 -5.03
CA SER A 31 -9.26 -4.84 -6.38
C SER A 31 -9.01 -3.72 -7.39
N LEU A 32 -8.23 -4.01 -8.42
CA LEU A 32 -8.03 -3.16 -9.59
C LEU A 32 -8.42 -3.97 -10.83
N ASP A 33 -9.35 -3.44 -11.64
CA ASP A 33 -9.88 -4.12 -12.82
C ASP A 33 -10.37 -5.56 -12.56
N GLY A 34 -10.96 -5.78 -11.38
CA GLY A 34 -11.48 -7.09 -10.97
C GLY A 34 -10.40 -8.10 -10.54
N LYS A 35 -9.14 -7.68 -10.37
CA LYS A 35 -8.02 -8.50 -9.90
C LYS A 35 -7.45 -7.94 -8.61
N GLU A 36 -7.03 -8.83 -7.72
CA GLU A 36 -6.32 -8.42 -6.51
C GLU A 36 -4.98 -7.77 -6.88
N ALA A 37 -4.71 -6.62 -6.27
CA ALA A 37 -3.48 -5.88 -6.43
C ALA A 37 -3.03 -5.32 -5.08
N ALA A 38 -1.72 -5.13 -4.95
CA ALA A 38 -1.06 -4.57 -3.79
C ALA A 38 -0.36 -3.26 -4.19
N MET A 39 -0.55 -2.24 -3.37
CA MET A 39 0.17 -0.97 -3.43
C MET A 39 1.17 -0.91 -2.29
N HIS A 40 2.43 -0.67 -2.62
CA HIS A 40 3.49 -0.45 -1.66
C HIS A 40 3.70 1.05 -1.53
N VAL A 41 3.51 1.57 -0.33
CA VAL A 41 3.70 2.99 -0.03
C VAL A 41 4.70 3.18 1.09
N GLU A 42 5.47 4.25 1.01
CA GLU A 42 6.31 4.75 2.09
C GLU A 42 5.68 6.05 2.61
N SER A 43 5.32 6.08 3.90
CA SER A 43 4.72 7.22 4.58
C SER A 43 5.74 7.78 5.58
N CYS A 44 6.32 8.93 5.24
CA CYS A 44 7.20 9.71 6.10
C CYS A 44 6.43 10.87 6.76
N ASP A 45 7.08 11.63 7.63
CA ASP A 45 6.44 12.71 8.41
C ASP A 45 5.72 13.78 7.58
N SER A 46 6.20 14.09 6.38
CA SER A 46 5.67 15.17 5.53
C SER A 46 5.26 14.73 4.11
N LEU A 47 5.52 13.48 3.75
CA LEU A 47 5.31 12.98 2.40
C LEU A 47 4.94 11.49 2.42
N VAL A 48 3.98 11.14 1.56
CA VAL A 48 3.70 9.76 1.20
C VAL A 48 4.19 9.52 -0.23
N ARG A 49 5.02 8.51 -0.41
CA ARG A 49 5.51 8.06 -1.72
C ARG A 49 4.85 6.73 -2.06
N VAL A 50 4.20 6.68 -3.22
CA VAL A 50 3.78 5.41 -3.82
C VAL A 50 4.99 4.83 -4.55
N ASN A 51 5.47 3.68 -4.08
CA ASN A 51 6.65 3.02 -4.65
C ASN A 51 6.27 2.15 -5.84
N GLU A 52 5.24 1.32 -5.67
CA GLU A 52 4.73 0.44 -6.72
C GLU A 52 3.29 0.01 -6.50
N VAL A 53 2.64 -0.38 -7.59
CA VAL A 53 1.35 -1.07 -7.61
C VAL A 53 1.51 -2.31 -8.49
N LYS A 54 1.17 -3.48 -7.97
CA LYS A 54 1.32 -4.75 -8.67
C LYS A 54 0.12 -5.65 -8.46
N PHE A 55 -0.26 -6.41 -9.48
CA PHE A 55 -1.24 -7.48 -9.33
C PHE A 55 -0.66 -8.62 -8.49
N ILE A 56 -1.46 -9.15 -7.58
CA ILE A 56 -1.12 -10.33 -6.78
C ILE A 56 -1.40 -11.55 -7.67
N VAL A 57 -0.34 -12.22 -8.11
CA VAL A 57 -0.45 -13.48 -8.84
C VAL A 57 -0.38 -14.60 -7.81
N ARG A 58 -1.44 -15.41 -7.74
CA ARG A 58 -1.49 -16.63 -6.92
C ARG A 58 -0.85 -17.80 -7.65
#